data_AF-A0A6P7TWB6-F1
#
_entry.id   AF-A0A6P7TWB6-F1
#
_cell.length_a   1.000
_cell.length_b   1.000
_cell.length_c   1.000
_cell.angle_alpha   90.00
_cell.angle_beta   90.00
_cell.angle_gamma   90.00
#
_symmetry.space_group_name_H-M   'P 1'
#
loop_
_entity.id
_entity.type
_entity.pdbx_description
1 polymer ?
#
loop_
_entity_poly.entity_id
_entity_poly.type
_entity_poly.pdbx_seq_one_letter_code
_entity_poly.pdbx_strand_id
1 'polypeptide(L)'
;MLFFPPNTTANSQPMDQGIIQNLKHHYKKLSLSRRLEAMDEGNEFKFTLLDSLHVARRAWEQVSELTIKNCFAKAKFIEKEIQIEPEDAELLEIWKALPPEEKTHENETIELCDFLSADDRLVTGGSFTLEEIAKEVMHNEEPVESEDDEVIVEEEYVSFADAQRAWSTIRKFMLQQSSGKPSVMQACDRLDNEMNEIRRKKMRQPTIFESIGIN
;
A
#
# COMPACT_ATOMS: atom_id res chain seq x y z
N MET A 1 19.21 20.29 -12.83
CA MET A 1 18.45 19.36 -13.70
C MET A 1 19.44 18.60 -14.56
N LEU A 2 19.26 17.29 -14.69
CA LEU A 2 19.99 16.47 -15.67
C LEU A 2 19.06 16.31 -16.88
N PHE A 3 19.51 16.68 -18.08
CA PHE A 3 18.72 16.54 -19.29
C PHE A 3 19.05 15.20 -19.96
N PHE A 4 18.04 14.38 -20.20
CA PHE A 4 18.20 13.14 -20.96
C PHE A 4 18.16 13.42 -22.47
N PRO A 5 18.93 12.68 -23.29
CA PRO A 5 18.82 12.78 -24.74
C PRO A 5 17.43 12.31 -25.20
N PRO A 6 16.89 12.87 -26.29
CA PRO A 6 15.59 12.48 -26.82
C PRO A 6 15.53 10.97 -27.11
N ASN A 7 14.37 10.33 -26.85
CA ASN A 7 14.15 8.88 -26.93
C ASN A 7 14.99 8.06 -25.94
N THR A 8 15.09 8.52 -24.69
CA THR A 8 15.73 7.76 -23.62
C THR A 8 14.89 6.53 -23.28
N THR A 9 15.17 5.43 -23.97
CA THR A 9 14.66 4.09 -23.71
C THR A 9 14.82 3.73 -22.23
N ALA A 10 13.96 2.83 -21.72
CA ALA A 10 14.00 2.23 -20.37
C ALA A 10 15.41 1.91 -19.83
N ASN A 11 16.37 1.70 -20.73
CA ASN A 11 17.79 1.43 -20.45
C ASN A 11 18.48 2.44 -19.51
N SER A 12 18.05 3.70 -19.45
CA SER A 12 18.63 4.70 -18.54
C SER A 12 17.68 5.16 -17.43
N GLN A 13 16.50 4.55 -17.28
CA GLN A 13 15.55 4.94 -16.25
C GLN A 13 15.64 3.92 -15.11
N PRO A 14 16.21 4.26 -13.93
CA PRO A 14 16.36 3.31 -12.83
C PRO A 14 15.04 2.68 -12.39
N MET A 15 13.94 3.42 -12.54
CA MET A 15 12.59 2.92 -12.26
C MET A 15 12.26 1.66 -13.08
N ASP A 16 12.60 1.67 -14.37
CA ASP A 16 12.40 0.57 -15.31
C ASP A 16 13.49 -0.51 -15.22
N GLN A 17 14.57 -0.28 -14.46
CA GLN A 17 15.66 -1.26 -14.25
C GLN A 17 15.41 -2.26 -13.11
N GLY A 18 14.20 -2.24 -12.54
CA GLY A 18 13.74 -3.20 -11.55
C GLY A 18 13.10 -2.61 -10.31
N ILE A 19 13.13 -1.28 -10.10
CA ILE A 19 12.49 -0.66 -8.92
C ILE A 19 10.97 -0.86 -8.97
N ILE A 20 10.34 -0.57 -10.12
CA ILE A 20 8.89 -0.78 -10.28
C ILE A 20 8.55 -2.27 -10.16
N GLN A 21 9.34 -3.14 -10.79
CA GLN A 21 9.14 -4.58 -10.72
C GLN A 21 9.21 -5.09 -9.27
N ASN A 22 10.20 -4.65 -8.50
CA ASN A 22 10.38 -5.05 -7.11
C ASN A 22 9.26 -4.50 -6.20
N LEU A 23 8.81 -3.26 -6.45
CA LEU A 23 7.62 -2.72 -5.77
C LEU A 23 6.37 -3.57 -6.04
N LYS A 24 6.10 -3.91 -7.30
CA LYS A 24 4.98 -4.78 -7.69
C LYS A 24 5.08 -6.17 -7.05
N HIS A 25 6.28 -6.75 -7.03
CA HIS A 25 6.56 -8.02 -6.36
C HIS A 25 6.15 -7.98 -4.88
N HIS A 26 6.62 -6.98 -4.12
CA HIS A 26 6.26 -6.83 -2.71
C HIS A 26 4.76 -6.54 -2.51
N TYR A 27 4.14 -5.76 -3.40
CA TYR A 27 2.71 -5.49 -3.37
C TYR A 27 1.90 -6.79 -3.52
N LYS A 28 2.24 -7.60 -4.53
CA LYS A 28 1.58 -8.87 -4.82
C LYS A 28 1.76 -9.87 -3.68
N LYS A 29 2.96 -9.96 -3.10
CA LYS A 29 3.23 -10.77 -1.90
C LYS A 29 2.30 -10.40 -0.74
N LEU A 30 2.25 -9.12 -0.38
CA LEU A 30 1.40 -8.64 0.72
C LEU A 30 -0.09 -8.85 0.45
N SER A 31 -0.52 -8.72 -0.81
CA SER A 31 -1.91 -8.97 -1.21
C SER A 31 -2.26 -10.45 -1.08
N LEU A 32 -1.37 -11.36 -1.48
CA LEU A 32 -1.54 -12.81 -1.29
C LEU A 32 -1.57 -13.19 0.20
N SER A 33 -0.71 -12.58 1.04
CA SER A 33 -0.75 -12.81 2.48
C SER A 33 -2.12 -12.48 3.07
N ARG A 34 -2.70 -11.32 2.71
CA ARG A 34 -4.04 -10.93 3.16
C ARG A 34 -5.13 -11.86 2.64
N ARG A 35 -4.99 -12.35 1.41
CA ARG A 35 -5.92 -13.34 0.84
C ARG A 35 -5.90 -14.63 1.66
N LEU A 36 -4.71 -15.14 2.00
CA LEU A 36 -4.55 -16.31 2.86
C LEU A 36 -5.12 -16.09 4.26
N GLU A 37 -4.81 -14.97 4.89
CA GLU A 37 -5.33 -14.62 6.24
C GLU A 37 -6.87 -14.65 6.26
N ALA A 38 -7.53 -14.06 5.25
CA ALA A 38 -8.98 -14.10 5.14
C ALA A 38 -9.52 -15.53 4.99
N MET A 39 -8.80 -16.39 4.26
CA MET A 39 -9.18 -17.80 4.08
C MET A 39 -9.05 -18.60 5.38
N ASP A 40 -7.95 -18.41 6.11
CA ASP A 40 -7.70 -19.09 7.39
C ASP A 40 -8.76 -18.72 8.44
N GLU A 41 -9.25 -17.48 8.40
CA GLU A 41 -10.33 -17.00 9.27
C GLU A 41 -11.73 -17.39 8.78
N GLY A 42 -11.87 -17.93 7.56
CA GLY A 42 -13.16 -18.23 6.94
C GLY A 42 -13.95 -16.99 6.54
N ASN A 43 -13.26 -15.85 6.39
CA ASN A 43 -13.84 -14.55 6.05
C ASN A 43 -13.88 -14.34 4.53
N GLU A 44 -14.86 -13.56 4.06
CA GLU A 44 -14.86 -13.04 2.69
C GLU A 44 -13.66 -12.11 2.50
N PHE A 45 -12.90 -12.30 1.42
CA PHE A 45 -11.77 -11.43 1.10
C PHE A 45 -12.28 -10.09 0.55
N LYS A 46 -12.25 -9.06 1.40
CA LYS A 46 -12.54 -7.68 1.02
C LYS A 46 -11.22 -6.91 0.89
N PHE A 47 -11.02 -6.26 -0.25
CA PHE A 47 -9.82 -5.49 -0.53
C PHE A 47 -10.19 -4.09 -1.02
N THR A 48 -10.16 -3.12 -0.10
CA THR A 48 -10.59 -1.75 -0.37
C THR A 48 -9.49 -0.90 -1.03
N LEU A 49 -9.84 0.30 -1.49
CA LEU A 49 -8.83 1.27 -1.96
C LEU A 49 -7.86 1.66 -0.84
N LEU A 50 -8.36 1.88 0.39
CA LEU A 50 -7.51 2.19 1.54
C LEU A 50 -6.53 1.05 1.84
N ASP A 51 -7.00 -0.19 1.75
CA ASP A 51 -6.15 -1.38 1.86
C ASP A 51 -5.04 -1.37 0.82
N SER A 52 -5.38 -1.09 -0.44
CA SER A 52 -4.42 -1.02 -1.54
C SER A 52 -3.33 0.04 -1.29
N LEU A 53 -3.69 1.20 -0.74
CA LEU A 53 -2.75 2.27 -0.39
C LEU A 53 -1.81 1.86 0.75
N HIS A 54 -2.37 1.21 1.78
CA HIS A 54 -1.56 0.67 2.88
C HIS A 54 -0.60 -0.42 2.41
N VAL A 55 -1.04 -1.31 1.51
CA VAL A 55 -0.19 -2.33 0.89
C VAL A 55 0.88 -1.68 0.03
N ALA A 56 0.56 -0.68 -0.79
CA ALA A 56 1.52 0.04 -1.62
C ALA A 56 2.62 0.71 -0.78
N ARG A 57 2.24 1.38 0.31
CA ARG A 57 3.21 1.96 1.26
C ARG A 57 4.14 0.88 1.84
N ARG A 58 3.58 -0.22 2.36
CA ARG A 58 4.36 -1.32 2.96
C ARG A 58 5.23 -2.04 1.93
N ALA A 59 4.81 -2.11 0.67
CA ALA A 59 5.58 -2.68 -0.41
C ALA A 59 6.79 -1.79 -0.73
N TRP A 60 6.59 -0.46 -0.79
CA TRP A 60 7.68 0.50 -0.98
C TRP A 60 8.71 0.44 0.15
N GLU A 61 8.26 0.32 1.39
CA GLU A 61 9.15 0.16 2.56
C GLU A 61 10.00 -1.12 2.51
N GLN A 62 9.62 -2.12 1.71
CA GLN A 62 10.37 -3.36 1.51
C GLN A 62 11.38 -3.28 0.35
N VAL A 63 11.25 -2.29 -0.55
CA VAL A 63 12.22 -2.08 -1.63
C VAL A 63 13.57 -1.74 -1.00
N SER A 64 14.54 -2.65 -1.13
CA SER A 64 15.80 -2.54 -0.42
C SER A 64 16.70 -1.47 -1.04
N GLU A 65 17.57 -0.87 -0.21
CA GLU A 65 18.63 -0.01 -0.73
C GLU A 65 19.53 -0.72 -1.74
N LEU A 66 19.72 -2.04 -1.58
CA LEU A 66 20.51 -2.85 -2.50
C LEU A 66 19.86 -2.88 -3.88
N THR A 67 18.56 -3.12 -3.93
CA THR A 67 17.75 -3.11 -5.16
C THR A 67 17.85 -1.77 -5.86
N ILE A 68 17.70 -0.67 -5.12
CA ILE A 68 17.84 0.69 -5.67
C ILE A 68 19.25 0.88 -6.25
N LYS A 69 20.31 0.55 -5.48
CA LYS A 69 21.71 0.68 -5.94
C LYS A 69 21.97 -0.14 -7.20
N ASN A 70 21.49 -1.38 -7.24
CA ASN A 70 21.58 -2.27 -8.39
C ASN A 70 20.89 -1.66 -9.63
N CYS A 71 19.69 -1.11 -9.47
CA CYS A 71 18.94 -0.49 -10.57
C CYS A 71 19.65 0.76 -11.13
N PHE A 72 20.22 1.59 -10.26
CA PHE A 72 21.02 2.75 -10.69
C PHE A 72 22.34 2.34 -11.35
N ALA A 73 22.97 1.24 -10.92
CA ALA A 73 24.14 0.68 -11.58
C ALA A 73 23.78 0.13 -12.98
N LYS A 74 22.66 -0.61 -13.11
CA LYS A 74 22.13 -1.08 -14.40
C LYS A 74 21.82 0.08 -15.36
N ALA A 75 21.25 1.16 -14.84
CA ALA A 75 21.01 2.40 -15.58
C ALA A 75 22.29 3.23 -15.87
N LYS A 76 23.47 2.73 -15.50
CA LYS A 76 24.79 3.34 -15.74
C LYS A 76 25.04 4.67 -15.02
N PHE A 77 24.31 4.94 -13.94
CA PHE A 77 24.58 6.10 -13.07
C PHE A 77 25.67 5.85 -12.05
N ILE A 78 25.93 4.59 -11.71
CA ILE A 78 26.89 4.19 -10.69
C ILE A 78 27.77 3.09 -11.26
N GLU A 79 29.09 3.27 -11.20
CA GLU A 79 30.07 2.22 -11.49
C GLU A 79 30.21 1.32 -10.27
N LYS A 80 29.32 0.32 -10.17
CA LYS A 80 29.36 -0.70 -9.13
C LYS A 80 28.94 -2.05 -9.70
N GLU A 81 29.54 -3.10 -9.17
CA GLU A 81 29.15 -4.47 -9.48
C GLU A 81 27.73 -4.75 -8.97
N ILE A 82 26.89 -5.30 -9.85
CA ILE A 82 25.51 -5.69 -9.54
C ILE A 82 25.57 -6.89 -8.61
N GLN A 83 24.92 -6.77 -7.45
CA GLN A 83 24.86 -7.86 -6.47
C GLN A 83 23.60 -8.68 -6.67
N ILE A 84 23.69 -9.99 -6.45
CA ILE A 84 22.55 -10.90 -6.50
C ILE A 84 21.68 -10.66 -5.27
N GLU A 85 20.39 -10.43 -5.49
CA GLU A 85 19.40 -10.36 -4.42
C GLU A 85 18.97 -11.78 -4.01
N PRO A 86 18.71 -12.00 -2.72
CA PRO A 86 18.21 -13.28 -2.25
C PRO A 86 16.82 -13.55 -2.83
N GLU A 87 16.53 -14.83 -3.08
CA GLU A 87 15.20 -15.25 -3.49
C GLU A 87 14.19 -15.02 -2.36
N ASP A 88 12.96 -14.64 -2.72
CA ASP A 88 11.89 -14.38 -1.76
C ASP A 88 11.25 -15.70 -1.31
N ALA A 89 11.91 -16.39 -0.38
CA ALA A 89 11.46 -17.66 0.17
C ALA A 89 10.06 -17.56 0.81
N GLU A 90 9.75 -16.43 1.45
CA GLU A 90 8.45 -16.21 2.09
C GLU A 90 7.33 -16.12 1.05
N LEU A 91 7.54 -15.45 -0.09
CA LEU A 91 6.57 -15.46 -1.18
C LEU A 91 6.31 -16.88 -1.71
N LEU A 92 7.36 -17.70 -1.84
CA LEU A 92 7.22 -19.08 -2.27
C LEU A 92 6.40 -19.93 -1.28
N GLU A 93 6.57 -19.69 0.02
CA GLU A 93 5.78 -20.35 1.07
C GLU A 93 4.31 -19.92 1.03
N ILE A 94 4.05 -18.61 0.94
CA ILE A 94 2.70 -18.03 0.75
C ILE A 94 2.05 -18.65 -0.50
N TRP A 95 2.76 -18.66 -1.62
CA TRP A 95 2.25 -19.25 -2.85
C TRP A 95 1.93 -20.73 -2.67
N LYS A 96 2.78 -21.51 -2.01
CA LYS A 96 2.52 -22.94 -1.76
C LYS A 96 1.31 -23.17 -0.85
N ALA A 97 1.08 -22.31 0.13
CA ALA A 97 -0.03 -22.42 1.07
C ALA A 97 -1.41 -22.20 0.43
N LEU A 98 -1.49 -21.47 -0.68
CA LEU A 98 -2.75 -21.28 -1.41
C LEU A 98 -3.31 -22.62 -1.92
N PRO A 99 -4.61 -22.87 -1.79
CA PRO A 99 -5.20 -24.10 -2.26
C PRO A 99 -5.27 -24.11 -3.80
N PRO A 100 -5.37 -25.30 -4.43
CA PRO A 100 -5.29 -25.43 -5.88
C PRO A 100 -6.34 -24.59 -6.62
N GLU A 101 -7.53 -24.42 -6.05
CA GLU A 101 -8.64 -23.67 -6.65
C GLU A 101 -8.26 -22.20 -6.90
N GLU A 102 -7.43 -21.60 -6.03
CA GLU A 102 -6.95 -20.22 -6.18
C GLU A 102 -5.82 -20.10 -7.22
N LYS A 103 -5.27 -21.23 -7.69
CA LYS A 103 -4.17 -21.30 -8.67
C LYS A 103 -4.64 -21.86 -10.00
N THR A 104 -5.95 -21.92 -10.24
CA THR A 104 -6.49 -22.49 -11.48
C THR A 104 -7.30 -21.45 -12.24
N HIS A 105 -7.07 -21.37 -13.54
CA HIS A 105 -7.88 -20.59 -14.46
C HIS A 105 -8.14 -21.44 -15.70
N GLU A 106 -9.41 -21.58 -16.11
CA GLU A 106 -9.80 -22.37 -17.30
C GLU A 106 -9.25 -23.81 -17.35
N ASN A 107 -9.13 -24.46 -16.18
CA ASN A 107 -8.54 -25.80 -15.99
C ASN A 107 -7.01 -25.88 -16.19
N GLU A 108 -6.31 -24.76 -16.29
CA GLU A 108 -4.85 -24.69 -16.27
C GLU A 108 -4.35 -24.18 -14.92
N THR A 109 -3.24 -24.77 -14.45
CA THR A 109 -2.57 -24.32 -13.23
C THR A 109 -1.73 -23.09 -13.55
N ILE A 110 -2.01 -21.98 -12.87
CA ILE A 110 -1.22 -20.75 -12.90
C ILE A 110 0.08 -21.00 -12.13
N GLU A 111 1.22 -20.66 -12.73
CA GLU A 111 2.50 -20.65 -12.01
C GLU A 111 2.73 -19.31 -11.29
N LEU A 112 3.59 -19.29 -10.27
CA LEU A 112 3.92 -18.05 -9.55
C LEU A 112 4.46 -16.97 -10.50
N CYS A 113 5.24 -17.37 -11.51
CA CYS A 113 5.78 -16.46 -12.52
C CYS A 113 4.69 -15.79 -13.36
N ASP A 114 3.64 -16.53 -13.72
CA ASP A 114 2.50 -15.98 -14.48
C ASP A 114 1.74 -14.95 -13.64
N PHE A 115 1.49 -15.27 -12.37
CA PHE A 115 0.87 -14.33 -11.44
C PHE A 115 1.72 -13.05 -11.25
N LEU A 116 3.04 -13.20 -11.12
CA LEU A 116 3.95 -12.07 -10.94
C LEU A 116 4.08 -11.19 -12.19
N SER A 117 3.82 -11.72 -13.39
CA SER A 117 3.90 -10.97 -14.66
C SER A 117 2.53 -10.60 -15.25
N ALA A 118 1.42 -10.95 -14.58
CA ALA A 118 0.06 -10.77 -15.09
C ALA A 118 -0.28 -9.33 -15.53
N ASP A 119 0.35 -8.31 -14.93
CA ASP A 119 0.10 -6.90 -15.21
C ASP A 119 1.16 -6.24 -16.12
N ASP A 120 2.14 -7.00 -16.63
CA ASP A 120 3.21 -6.45 -17.48
C ASP A 120 2.69 -5.92 -18.82
N ARG A 121 1.55 -6.43 -19.29
CA ARG A 121 0.89 -6.01 -20.54
C ARG A 121 -0.36 -5.15 -20.30
N LEU A 122 -0.62 -4.77 -19.06
CA LEU A 122 -1.78 -3.95 -18.74
C LEU A 122 -1.56 -2.53 -19.26
N VAL A 123 -2.49 -2.04 -20.08
CA VAL A 123 -2.49 -0.64 -20.50
C VAL A 123 -2.94 0.21 -19.32
N THR A 124 -2.02 0.91 -18.68
CA THR A 124 -2.27 1.69 -17.45
C THR A 124 -2.56 3.18 -17.73
N GLY A 125 -2.57 3.62 -18.99
CA GLY A 125 -2.86 4.99 -19.37
C GLY A 125 -3.49 5.10 -20.76
N GLY A 126 -4.29 6.15 -20.97
CA GLY A 126 -4.73 6.56 -22.29
C GLY A 126 -3.57 7.21 -23.06
N SER A 127 -3.40 6.85 -24.33
CA SER A 127 -2.55 7.63 -25.23
C SER A 127 -3.36 8.86 -25.66
N PHE A 128 -3.19 9.98 -24.95
CA PHE A 128 -3.75 11.24 -25.44
C PHE A 128 -2.97 11.69 -26.66
N THR A 129 -3.69 11.92 -27.75
CA THR A 129 -3.15 12.63 -28.92
C THR A 129 -2.82 14.07 -28.55
N LEU A 130 -1.90 14.70 -29.29
CA LEU A 130 -1.57 16.12 -29.08
C LEU A 130 -2.82 17.00 -29.21
N GLU A 131 -3.76 16.62 -30.08
CA GLU A 131 -5.05 17.26 -30.26
C GLU A 131 -5.96 17.13 -29.03
N GLU A 132 -6.01 15.96 -28.40
CA GLU A 132 -6.77 15.74 -27.15
C GLU A 132 -6.16 16.53 -25.98
N ILE A 133 -4.82 16.57 -25.86
CA ILE A 133 -4.12 17.37 -24.85
C ILE A 133 -4.41 18.86 -25.06
N ALA A 134 -4.28 19.34 -26.30
CA ALA A 134 -4.54 20.75 -26.62
C ALA A 134 -6.00 21.13 -26.35
N LYS A 135 -6.95 20.24 -26.67
CA LYS A 135 -8.37 20.47 -26.43
C LYS A 135 -8.69 20.54 -24.94
N GLU A 136 -8.14 19.64 -24.12
CA GLU A 136 -8.32 19.65 -22.67
C GLU A 136 -7.75 20.93 -22.03
N VAL A 137 -6.53 21.31 -22.43
CA VAL A 137 -5.86 22.54 -21.94
C VAL A 137 -6.62 23.80 -22.36
N MET A 138 -7.28 23.78 -23.52
CA MET A 138 -8.10 24.90 -24.02
C MET A 138 -9.53 24.93 -23.47
N HIS A 139 -10.05 23.84 -22.89
CA HIS A 139 -11.40 23.78 -22.31
C HIS A 139 -11.44 24.08 -20.79
N ASN A 140 -10.30 24.26 -20.14
CA ASN A 140 -10.21 24.62 -18.71
C ASN A 140 -10.57 26.09 -18.36
N GLU A 141 -11.25 26.83 -19.26
CA GLU A 141 -11.82 28.16 -18.94
C GLU A 141 -13.32 28.12 -18.58
N GLU A 142 -13.98 26.96 -18.66
CA GLU A 142 -15.37 26.84 -18.20
C GLU A 142 -15.43 26.56 -16.69
N PRO A 143 -16.37 27.19 -15.95
CA PRO A 143 -16.49 26.96 -14.52
C PRO A 143 -16.89 25.51 -14.31
N VAL A 144 -16.02 24.75 -13.64
CA VAL A 144 -16.29 23.41 -13.17
C VAL A 144 -17.47 23.50 -12.21
N GLU A 145 -18.68 23.16 -12.65
CA GLU A 145 -19.74 22.82 -11.72
C GLU A 145 -19.31 21.52 -11.04
N SER A 146 -18.86 21.66 -9.79
CA SER A 146 -18.60 20.53 -8.92
C SER A 146 -19.95 19.86 -8.63
N GLU A 147 -20.26 18.80 -9.37
CA GLU A 147 -21.20 17.78 -8.89
C GLU A 147 -20.50 17.04 -7.75
N ASP A 148 -20.50 17.67 -6.57
CA ASP A 148 -20.21 17.05 -5.28
C ASP A 148 -21.40 16.15 -4.96
N ASP A 149 -21.52 15.03 -5.68
CA ASP A 149 -22.30 13.90 -5.18
C ASP A 149 -21.53 13.37 -3.97
N GLU A 150 -21.88 13.88 -2.79
CA GLU A 150 -21.44 13.34 -1.49
C GLU A 150 -21.83 11.86 -1.44
N VAL A 151 -20.90 10.99 -1.84
CA VAL A 151 -20.97 9.57 -1.54
C VAL A 151 -20.84 9.46 -0.02
N ILE A 152 -21.97 9.40 0.68
CA ILE A 152 -22.02 9.10 2.11
C ILE A 152 -21.54 7.66 2.28
N VAL A 153 -20.23 7.49 2.42
CA VAL A 153 -19.65 6.26 2.93
C VAL A 153 -20.05 6.20 4.41
N GLU A 154 -20.97 5.30 4.75
CA GLU A 154 -21.25 4.96 6.15
C GLU A 154 -19.98 4.33 6.76
N GLU A 155 -19.09 5.17 7.27
CA GLU A 155 -17.93 4.69 8.02
C GLU A 155 -18.43 4.06 9.34
N GLU A 156 -18.22 2.75 9.49
CA GLU A 156 -18.43 2.08 10.78
C GLU A 156 -17.49 2.68 11.83
N TYR A 157 -18.03 3.51 12.71
CA TYR A 157 -17.24 4.15 13.75
C TYR A 157 -17.09 3.24 14.98
N VAL A 158 -15.86 2.84 15.29
CA VAL A 158 -15.57 2.05 16.50
C VAL A 158 -15.65 2.95 17.75
N SER A 159 -16.43 2.53 18.75
CA SER A 159 -16.52 3.27 20.01
C SER A 159 -15.16 3.26 20.74
N PHE A 160 -14.85 4.33 21.49
CA PHE A 160 -13.61 4.38 22.27
C PHE A 160 -13.48 3.20 23.25
N ALA A 161 -14.60 2.74 23.81
CA ALA A 161 -14.64 1.62 24.75
C ALA A 161 -14.33 0.28 24.06
N ASP A 162 -14.80 0.07 22.83
CA ASP A 162 -14.48 -1.12 22.05
C ASP A 162 -13.01 -1.10 21.62
N ALA A 163 -12.52 0.04 21.12
CA ALA A 163 -11.12 0.22 20.76
C ALA A 163 -10.18 -0.03 21.95
N GLN A 164 -10.53 0.47 23.14
CA GLN A 164 -9.73 0.25 24.35
C GLN A 164 -9.72 -1.22 24.80
N ARG A 165 -10.85 -1.92 24.65
CA ARG A 165 -10.92 -3.36 24.94
C ARG A 165 -10.07 -4.17 23.96
N ALA A 166 -10.20 -3.91 22.66
CA ALA A 166 -9.40 -4.57 21.62
C ALA A 166 -7.90 -4.34 21.84
N TRP A 167 -7.51 -3.08 22.09
CA TRP A 167 -6.12 -2.73 22.35
C TRP A 167 -5.55 -3.43 23.59
N SER A 168 -6.33 -3.51 24.67
CA SER A 168 -5.91 -4.21 25.91
C SER A 168 -5.62 -5.70 25.65
N THR A 169 -6.43 -6.34 24.80
CA THR A 169 -6.23 -7.73 24.38
C THR A 169 -4.95 -7.88 23.54
N ILE A 170 -4.76 -7.02 22.54
CA ILE A 170 -3.56 -7.02 21.68
C ILE A 170 -2.29 -6.82 22.51
N ARG A 171 -2.28 -5.82 23.41
CA ARG A 171 -1.15 -5.56 24.30
C ARG A 171 -0.81 -6.78 25.14
N LYS A 172 -1.80 -7.41 25.76
CA LYS A 172 -1.60 -8.60 26.59
C LYS A 172 -0.98 -9.74 25.78
N PHE A 173 -1.50 -10.01 24.59
CA PHE A 173 -0.97 -11.04 23.70
C PHE A 173 0.48 -10.73 23.29
N MET A 174 0.75 -9.51 22.87
CA MET A 174 2.09 -9.08 22.47
C MET A 174 3.09 -9.25 23.62
N LEU A 175 2.74 -8.83 24.84
CA LEU A 175 3.60 -9.00 26.02
C LEU A 175 3.87 -10.46 26.37
N GLN A 176 2.91 -11.36 26.10
CA GLN A 176 3.08 -12.80 26.32
C GLN A 176 3.99 -13.45 25.27
N GLN A 177 3.86 -13.08 24.00
CA GLN A 177 4.60 -13.70 22.90
C GLN A 177 5.99 -13.13 22.66
N SER A 178 6.17 -11.83 22.92
CA SER A 178 7.41 -11.13 22.55
C SER A 178 8.49 -11.14 23.64
N SER A 179 8.29 -11.89 24.74
CA SER A 179 9.21 -11.98 25.89
C SER A 179 9.73 -10.63 26.41
N GLY A 180 8.94 -9.56 26.26
CA GLY A 180 9.34 -8.22 26.69
C GLY A 180 10.40 -7.53 25.79
N LYS A 181 10.48 -7.85 24.49
CA LYS A 181 11.34 -7.13 23.54
C LYS A 181 11.14 -5.61 23.67
N PRO A 182 12.20 -4.81 23.94
CA PRO A 182 12.07 -3.38 24.20
C PRO A 182 11.38 -2.60 23.08
N SER A 183 11.62 -2.96 21.82
CA SER A 183 10.99 -2.29 20.66
C SER A 183 9.47 -2.48 20.61
N VAL A 184 8.99 -3.67 20.97
CA VAL A 184 7.55 -3.98 21.02
C VAL A 184 6.91 -3.22 22.18
N MET A 185 7.57 -3.17 23.34
CA MET A 185 7.06 -2.44 24.51
C MET A 185 6.96 -0.93 24.24
N GLN A 186 7.99 -0.34 23.61
CA GLN A 186 7.95 1.07 23.19
C GLN A 186 6.84 1.35 22.16
N ALA A 187 6.56 0.42 21.25
CA ALA A 187 5.44 0.58 20.32
C ALA A 187 4.08 0.56 21.04
N CYS A 188 3.90 -0.34 22.02
CA CYS A 188 2.71 -0.38 22.85
C CYS A 188 2.52 0.93 23.64
N ASP A 189 3.58 1.43 24.28
CA ASP A 189 3.51 2.66 25.07
C ASP A 189 3.18 3.89 24.20
N ARG A 190 3.68 3.93 22.96
CA ARG A 190 3.32 4.98 21.98
C ARG A 190 1.82 4.96 21.67
N LEU A 191 1.25 3.78 21.42
CA LEU A 191 -0.18 3.64 21.13
C LEU A 191 -1.06 3.97 22.36
N ASP A 192 -0.63 3.60 23.57
CA ASP A 192 -1.30 4.01 24.81
C ASP A 192 -1.37 5.53 24.93
N ASN A 193 -0.26 6.22 24.64
CA ASN A 193 -0.19 7.67 24.72
C ASN A 193 -1.13 8.32 23.71
N GLU A 194 -1.16 7.83 22.46
CA GLU A 194 -2.09 8.31 21.43
C GLU A 194 -3.56 8.09 21.83
N MET A 195 -3.92 6.90 22.32
CA MET A 195 -5.26 6.63 22.81
C MET A 195 -5.68 7.57 23.95
N ASN A 196 -4.76 7.86 24.86
CA ASN A 196 -4.98 8.80 25.96
C ASN A 196 -5.12 10.26 25.50
N GLU A 197 -4.36 10.67 24.47
CA GLU A 197 -4.54 11.99 23.83
C GLU A 197 -5.91 12.12 23.16
N ILE A 198 -6.33 11.10 22.41
CA ILE A 198 -7.67 11.07 21.77
C ILE A 198 -8.77 11.19 22.83
N ARG A 199 -8.66 10.44 23.93
CA ARG A 199 -9.60 10.53 25.05
C ARG A 199 -9.63 11.92 25.68
N ARG A 200 -8.46 12.53 25.91
CA ARG A 200 -8.35 13.87 26.48
C ARG A 200 -8.98 14.92 25.56
N LYS A 201 -8.76 14.83 24.25
CA LYS A 201 -9.38 15.73 23.27
C LYS A 201 -10.90 15.62 23.25
N LYS A 202 -11.45 14.39 23.30
CA LYS A 202 -12.91 14.16 23.37
C LYS A 202 -13.55 14.64 24.69
N MET A 203 -12.79 14.73 25.78
CA MET A 203 -13.29 15.20 27.09
C MET A 203 -13.21 16.73 27.29
N ARG A 204 -12.67 17.50 26.34
CA ARG A 204 -12.73 18.97 26.41
C ARG A 204 -14.14 19.43 26.03
N GLN A 205 -14.81 20.16 26.92
CA GLN A 205 -16.15 20.73 26.64
C GLN A 205 -16.10 21.65 25.41
N PRO A 206 -17.11 21.61 24.52
CA PRO A 206 -17.25 22.63 23.49
C PRO A 206 -17.40 24.00 24.15
N THR A 207 -16.71 25.00 23.61
CA THR A 207 -16.73 26.35 24.19
C THR A 207 -18.14 26.93 24.01
N ILE A 208 -18.69 27.52 25.07
CA ILE A 208 -20.08 28.00 25.21
C ILE A 208 -20.53 29.02 24.11
N PHE A 209 -19.63 29.48 23.25
CA PHE A 209 -19.97 30.44 22.19
C PHE A 209 -20.82 29.87 21.04
N GLU A 210 -20.94 28.55 20.88
CA GLU A 210 -21.85 27.95 19.87
C GLU A 210 -23.27 27.68 20.42
N SER A 211 -23.48 27.75 21.75
CA SER A 211 -24.77 27.45 22.38
C SER A 211 -25.60 28.69 22.73
N ILE A 212 -25.12 29.90 22.46
CA ILE A 212 -25.90 31.12 22.57
C ILE A 212 -26.01 31.72 21.18
N GLY A 213 -27.09 31.36 20.47
CA GLY A 213 -27.48 31.97 19.20
C GLY A 213 -27.76 33.47 19.40
N ILE A 214 -26.72 34.28 19.20
CA ILE A 214 -26.85 35.73 19.02
C ILE A 214 -26.40 36.01 17.58
N ASN A 215 -27.39 36.08 16.69
CA ASN A 215 -27.27 36.84 15.44
C ASN A 215 -27.27 38.33 15.76
#